data_AF-A0A352N7U6-F1
#
_entry.id   AF-A0A352N7U6-F1
#
_cell.length_a   1.000
_cell.length_b   1.000
_cell.length_c   1.000
_cell.angle_alpha   90.00
_cell.angle_beta   90.00
_cell.angle_gamma   90.00
#
_symmetry.space_group_name_H-M   'P 1'
#
loop_
_entity.id
_entity.type
_entity.pdbx_description
1 polymer ?
#
loop_
_entity_poly.entity_id
_entity_poly.type
_entity_poly.pdbx_seq_one_letter_code
_entity_poly.pdbx_strand_id
1 'polypeptide(L)'
;MNKLIVSIFFLPAVLYAQQYELPRINPGDEIVKHSNYTLKYNESYEQADWVAYRITKDTVNGTAKRPSGFKSDPLVPTQSADNSDYTNSGYDRGHLCPSADFRSDQKLLNETFIMSNITPMKHDFNDGDWGGGHNRHYQQKPIYWPCTICPRHFAVKSYRSSL
;
A
#
# COMPACT_ATOMS: atom_id res chain seq x y z
N MET A 1 13.62 -55.06 -35.26
CA MET A 1 12.75 -54.71 -34.11
C MET A 1 13.60 -53.93 -33.13
N ASN A 2 13.38 -52.62 -32.96
CA ASN A 2 13.86 -51.85 -31.81
C ASN A 2 12.82 -50.74 -31.58
N LYS A 3 12.05 -50.84 -30.49
CA LYS A 3 11.04 -49.85 -30.11
C LYS A 3 11.75 -48.76 -29.30
N LEU A 4 11.80 -47.54 -29.85
CA LEU A 4 12.28 -46.36 -29.12
C LEU A 4 11.22 -46.00 -28.06
N ILE A 5 11.54 -46.17 -26.78
CA ILE A 5 10.70 -45.68 -25.67
C ILE A 5 11.18 -44.26 -25.37
N VAL A 6 10.38 -43.27 -25.78
CA VAL A 6 10.59 -41.87 -25.39
C VAL A 6 9.93 -41.67 -24.02
N SER A 7 10.73 -41.72 -22.96
CA SER A 7 10.28 -41.33 -21.62
C SER A 7 10.25 -39.81 -21.52
N ILE A 8 9.06 -39.23 -21.57
CA ILE A 8 8.83 -37.81 -21.33
C ILE A 8 8.88 -37.59 -19.82
N PHE A 9 10.01 -37.09 -19.32
CA PHE A 9 10.10 -36.58 -17.94
C PHE A 9 9.31 -35.27 -17.86
N PHE A 10 8.12 -35.32 -17.28
CA PHE A 10 7.36 -34.14 -16.88
C PHE A 10 8.09 -33.48 -15.70
N LEU A 11 8.89 -32.45 -15.98
CA LEU A 11 9.36 -31.54 -14.94
C LEU A 11 8.15 -30.72 -14.45
N PRO A 12 7.76 -30.79 -13.18
CA PRO A 12 6.71 -29.90 -12.67
C PRO A 12 7.26 -28.47 -12.78
N ALA A 13 6.59 -27.65 -13.59
CA ALA A 13 6.81 -26.22 -13.58
C ALA A 13 6.41 -25.72 -12.18
N VAL A 14 7.39 -25.58 -11.29
CA VAL A 14 7.20 -24.92 -10.01
C VAL A 14 6.90 -23.47 -10.35
N LEU A 15 5.61 -23.12 -10.38
CA LEU A 15 5.14 -21.74 -10.45
C LEU A 15 5.59 -21.07 -9.15
N TYR A 16 6.78 -20.49 -9.16
CA TYR A 16 7.16 -19.52 -8.14
C TYR A 16 6.24 -18.31 -8.31
N ALA A 17 5.16 -18.26 -7.52
CA ALA A 17 4.52 -16.99 -7.24
C ALA A 17 5.62 -16.10 -6.61
N GLN A 18 5.89 -14.94 -7.21
CA GLN A 18 6.75 -13.95 -6.57
C GLN A 18 6.12 -13.58 -5.22
N GLN A 19 6.65 -14.13 -4.13
CA GLN A 19 6.23 -13.79 -2.79
C GLN A 19 6.81 -12.41 -2.48
N TYR A 20 5.93 -11.44 -2.22
CA TYR A 20 6.32 -10.07 -1.92
C TYR A 20 7.09 -10.02 -0.59
N GLU A 21 8.17 -9.24 -0.55
CA GLU A 21 8.89 -8.97 0.70
C GLU A 21 8.14 -7.89 1.48
N LEU A 22 7.27 -8.32 2.39
CA LEU A 22 6.68 -7.41 3.37
C LEU A 22 7.70 -7.12 4.48
N PRO A 23 7.59 -5.96 5.17
CA PRO A 23 8.28 -5.76 6.44
C PRO A 23 8.02 -6.92 7.40
N ARG A 24 8.92 -7.15 8.36
CA ARG A 24 8.80 -8.25 9.32
C ARG A 24 7.45 -8.20 10.04
N ILE A 25 6.70 -9.30 9.94
CA ILE A 25 5.44 -9.53 10.64
C ILE A 25 5.71 -10.46 11.83
N ASN A 26 5.22 -10.09 13.01
CA ASN A 26 5.30 -10.90 14.23
C ASN A 26 3.95 -11.54 14.56
N PRO A 27 3.93 -12.63 15.35
CA PRO A 27 2.70 -13.12 15.94
C PRO A 27 1.99 -12.01 16.73
N GLY A 28 0.70 -11.80 16.46
CA GLY A 28 -0.10 -10.73 17.08
C GLY A 28 -0.14 -9.42 16.29
N ASP A 29 0.67 -9.25 15.24
CA ASP A 29 0.52 -8.11 14.34
C ASP A 29 -0.80 -8.20 13.56
N GLU A 30 -1.51 -7.08 13.47
CA GLU A 30 -2.73 -6.99 12.68
C GLU A 30 -2.40 -6.63 11.23
N ILE A 31 -2.64 -7.58 10.31
CA ILE A 31 -2.33 -7.41 8.90
C ILE A 31 -3.62 -7.33 8.10
N VAL A 32 -3.87 -6.15 7.53
CA VAL A 32 -5.06 -5.88 6.72
C VAL A 32 -4.67 -5.90 5.25
N LYS A 33 -5.39 -6.71 4.45
CA LYS A 33 -5.09 -6.94 3.03
C LYS A 33 -6.21 -6.41 2.14
N HIS A 34 -5.89 -5.35 1.40
CA HIS A 34 -6.73 -4.78 0.36
C HIS A 34 -6.30 -5.29 -1.02
N SER A 35 -6.97 -4.85 -2.10
CA SER A 35 -6.72 -5.38 -3.44
C SER A 35 -5.37 -4.93 -4.00
N ASN A 36 -4.97 -3.68 -3.75
CA ASN A 36 -3.73 -3.08 -4.27
C ASN A 36 -2.66 -2.84 -3.21
N TYR A 37 -2.97 -3.01 -1.93
CA TYR A 37 -2.00 -2.84 -0.86
C TYR A 37 -2.28 -3.74 0.35
N THR A 38 -1.26 -3.94 1.16
CA THR A 38 -1.32 -4.59 2.47
C THR A 38 -0.76 -3.63 3.49
N LEU A 39 -1.35 -3.60 4.69
CA LEU A 39 -0.85 -2.77 5.77
C LEU A 39 -0.74 -3.57 7.06
N LYS A 40 0.13 -3.11 7.95
CA LYS A 40 0.11 -3.47 9.35
C LYS A 40 -0.62 -2.40 10.12
N TYR A 41 -1.76 -2.74 10.69
CA TYR A 41 -2.59 -1.82 11.45
C TYR A 41 -2.12 -1.73 12.89
N ASN A 42 -2.19 -0.51 13.45
CA ASN A 42 -1.87 -0.22 14.83
C ASN A 42 -3.11 0.37 15.51
N GLU A 43 -3.84 -0.50 16.18
CA GLU A 43 -5.08 -0.18 16.89
C GLU A 43 -4.92 0.99 17.86
N SER A 44 -3.81 1.07 18.59
CA SER A 44 -3.61 2.12 19.61
C SER A 44 -3.51 3.53 19.01
N TYR A 45 -3.19 3.63 17.72
CA TYR A 45 -3.09 4.91 17.01
C TYR A 45 -4.08 5.06 15.87
N GLU A 46 -4.95 4.06 15.67
CA GLU A 46 -5.95 4.01 14.60
C GLU A 46 -5.35 4.21 13.20
N GLN A 47 -4.10 3.79 12.99
CA GLN A 47 -3.27 4.06 11.80
C GLN A 47 -2.41 2.86 11.40
N ALA A 48 -1.91 2.85 10.17
CA ALA A 48 -0.94 1.84 9.74
C ALA A 48 0.49 2.17 10.19
N ASP A 49 1.20 1.19 10.76
CA ASP A 49 2.66 1.26 10.99
C ASP A 49 3.42 1.31 9.65
N TRP A 50 2.92 0.55 8.68
CA TRP A 50 3.40 0.54 7.31
C TRP A 50 2.30 0.13 6.32
N VAL A 51 2.42 0.63 5.08
CA VAL A 51 1.62 0.22 3.93
C VAL A 51 2.55 -0.20 2.81
N ALA A 52 2.30 -1.39 2.26
CA ALA A 52 3.03 -2.02 1.18
C ALA A 52 2.12 -2.14 -0.05
N TYR A 53 2.52 -1.58 -1.18
CA TYR A 53 1.69 -1.55 -2.39
C TYR A 53 2.53 -1.72 -3.65
N ARG A 54 1.86 -2.13 -4.74
CA ARG A 54 2.49 -2.32 -6.04
C ARG A 54 1.94 -1.34 -7.07
N ILE A 55 2.84 -0.65 -7.74
CA ILE A 55 2.53 0.18 -8.90
C ILE A 55 2.99 -0.56 -10.14
N THR A 56 2.12 -0.66 -11.15
CA THR A 56 2.51 -1.10 -12.49
C THR A 56 2.31 0.05 -13.47
N LYS A 57 2.87 -0.06 -14.67
CA LYS A 57 2.61 0.95 -15.72
C LYS A 57 1.11 1.11 -16.00
N ASP A 58 0.36 0.02 -15.83
CA ASP A 58 -1.07 -0.03 -16.10
C ASP A 58 -1.92 0.59 -14.98
N THR A 59 -1.38 0.77 -13.76
CA THR A 59 -2.16 1.35 -12.64
C THR A 59 -2.18 2.88 -12.65
N VAL A 60 -1.13 3.50 -13.18
CA VAL A 60 -0.90 4.96 -13.05
C VAL A 60 -1.77 5.79 -14.00
N ASN A 61 -2.01 5.30 -15.21
CA ASN A 61 -2.70 6.07 -16.24
C ASN A 61 -4.20 5.80 -16.24
N GLY A 62 -5.02 6.80 -15.92
CA GLY A 62 -6.47 6.69 -16.10
C GLY A 62 -7.31 7.87 -15.64
N THR A 63 -8.60 7.75 -15.90
CA THR A 63 -9.61 8.80 -15.74
C THR A 63 -10.57 8.53 -14.57
N ALA A 64 -10.26 7.57 -13.70
CA ALA A 64 -11.07 7.31 -12.51
C ALA A 64 -11.27 8.59 -11.69
N LYS A 65 -12.49 8.78 -11.22
CA LYS A 65 -12.91 9.99 -10.54
C LYS A 65 -12.62 9.87 -9.05
N ARG A 66 -12.07 10.92 -8.47
CA ARG A 66 -11.82 10.99 -7.03
C ARG A 66 -13.15 10.78 -6.28
N PRO A 67 -13.20 9.88 -5.28
CA PRO A 67 -14.36 9.73 -4.40
C PRO A 67 -14.70 11.04 -3.66
N SER A 68 -15.96 11.20 -3.26
CA SER A 68 -16.43 12.39 -2.55
C SER A 68 -15.92 12.50 -1.11
N GLY A 69 -15.43 11.40 -0.52
CA GLY A 69 -14.95 11.39 0.86
C GLY A 69 -14.28 10.08 1.25
N PHE A 70 -13.85 10.02 2.50
CA PHE A 70 -13.18 8.87 3.09
C PHE A 70 -14.19 7.98 3.85
N LYS A 71 -13.86 6.70 3.97
CA LYS A 71 -14.72 5.68 4.60
C LYS A 71 -13.93 4.87 5.62
N SER A 72 -14.55 4.49 6.73
CA SER A 72 -13.96 3.54 7.68
C SER A 72 -13.60 2.22 6.99
N ASP A 73 -12.54 1.56 7.46
CA ASP A 73 -12.07 0.31 6.88
C ASP A 73 -12.87 -0.89 7.43
N PRO A 74 -13.69 -1.57 6.61
CA PRO A 74 -14.44 -2.75 7.06
C PRO A 74 -13.57 -3.99 7.30
N LEU A 75 -12.29 -3.97 6.92
CA LEU A 75 -11.36 -5.09 7.10
C LEU A 75 -10.54 -4.97 8.39
N VAL A 76 -10.61 -3.85 9.10
CA VAL A 76 -10.11 -3.70 10.47
C VAL A 76 -11.17 -4.32 11.42
N PRO A 77 -10.84 -5.36 12.21
CA PRO A 77 -11.84 -6.11 12.98
C PRO A 77 -12.54 -5.33 14.10
N THR A 78 -11.87 -4.30 14.61
CA THR A 78 -12.31 -3.43 15.70
C THR A 78 -13.06 -2.23 15.13
N GLN A 79 -12.34 -1.15 14.86
CA GLN A 79 -12.77 0.05 14.19
C GLN A 79 -11.53 0.70 13.57
N SER A 80 -11.76 1.57 12.59
CA SER A 80 -10.73 2.50 12.15
C SER A 80 -11.13 3.91 12.52
N ALA A 81 -10.16 4.83 12.51
CA ALA A 81 -10.44 6.27 12.48
C ALA A 81 -11.55 6.62 11.47
N ASP A 82 -12.28 7.69 11.74
CA ASP A 82 -13.34 8.19 10.87
C ASP A 82 -13.16 9.67 10.50
N ASN A 83 -14.13 10.23 9.77
CA ASN A 83 -14.03 11.62 9.31
C ASN A 83 -14.05 12.64 10.45
N SER A 84 -14.69 12.30 11.58
CA SER A 84 -14.85 13.18 12.74
C SER A 84 -13.53 13.37 13.49
N ASP A 85 -12.69 12.34 13.57
CA ASP A 85 -11.34 12.42 14.19
C ASP A 85 -10.44 13.48 13.54
N TYR A 86 -10.65 13.73 12.25
CA TYR A 86 -9.87 14.70 11.48
C TYR A 86 -10.51 16.09 11.46
N THR A 87 -11.81 16.18 11.75
CA THR A 87 -12.54 17.46 11.66
C THR A 87 -12.05 18.41 12.75
N ASN A 88 -11.63 19.62 12.35
CA ASN A 88 -11.04 20.63 13.24
C ASN A 88 -9.76 20.19 13.99
N SER A 89 -9.10 19.11 13.57
CA SER A 89 -7.85 18.62 14.18
C SER A 89 -6.62 19.47 13.85
N GLY A 90 -6.69 20.26 12.77
CA GLY A 90 -5.54 20.95 12.19
C GLY A 90 -4.61 20.04 11.36
N TYR A 91 -5.05 18.81 11.04
CA TYR A 91 -4.35 17.85 10.20
C TYR A 91 -5.16 17.46 8.97
N ASP A 92 -4.45 17.22 7.88
CA ASP A 92 -4.99 16.66 6.65
C ASP A 92 -5.13 15.14 6.74
N ARG A 93 -5.98 14.60 5.87
CA ARG A 93 -6.12 13.16 5.60
C ARG A 93 -5.07 12.72 4.58
N GLY A 94 -3.85 12.48 5.06
CA GLY A 94 -2.70 12.10 4.24
C GLY A 94 -2.75 10.63 3.83
N HIS A 95 -2.59 10.35 2.53
CA HIS A 95 -2.62 8.98 2.01
C HIS A 95 -1.26 8.29 2.18
N LEU A 96 -1.23 7.07 2.73
CA LEU A 96 -0.03 6.25 2.75
C LEU A 96 0.17 5.57 1.38
N CYS A 97 -0.77 4.75 0.94
CA CYS A 97 -0.92 4.30 -0.44
C CYS A 97 -1.53 5.44 -1.29
N PRO A 98 -0.77 6.02 -2.23
CA PRO A 98 -1.15 7.26 -2.92
C PRO A 98 -2.25 7.01 -3.96
N SER A 99 -3.34 7.77 -3.87
CA SER A 99 -4.48 7.66 -4.81
C SER A 99 -4.10 7.92 -6.27
N ALA A 100 -3.08 8.75 -6.51
CA ALA A 100 -2.66 9.15 -7.85
C ALA A 100 -2.17 7.97 -8.71
N ASP A 101 -1.65 6.92 -8.09
CA ASP A 101 -1.04 5.78 -8.78
C ASP A 101 -2.05 4.68 -9.16
N PHE A 102 -3.34 4.87 -8.86
CA PHE A 102 -4.43 3.91 -9.08
C PHE A 102 -5.58 4.47 -9.89
N ARG A 103 -5.33 5.50 -10.72
CA ARG A 103 -6.38 6.18 -11.51
C ARG A 103 -6.89 5.36 -12.69
N SER A 104 -6.27 4.23 -13.02
CA SER A 104 -6.75 3.34 -14.09
C SER A 104 -7.96 2.49 -13.69
N ASP A 105 -8.19 2.28 -12.39
CA ASP A 105 -9.26 1.44 -11.87
C ASP A 105 -10.00 2.15 -10.72
N GLN A 106 -11.30 2.35 -10.87
CA GLN A 106 -12.13 3.04 -9.88
C GLN A 106 -12.20 2.30 -8.54
N LYS A 107 -12.20 0.96 -8.54
CA LYS A 107 -12.22 0.16 -7.31
C LYS A 107 -10.91 0.33 -6.55
N LEU A 108 -9.78 0.21 -7.24
CA LEU A 108 -8.46 0.39 -6.62
C LEU A 108 -8.27 1.82 -6.12
N LEU A 109 -8.74 2.82 -6.88
CA LEU A 109 -8.76 4.20 -6.44
C LEU A 109 -9.60 4.36 -5.16
N ASN A 110 -10.82 3.81 -5.12
CA ASN A 110 -11.69 3.89 -3.94
C ASN A 110 -11.05 3.28 -2.69
N GLU A 111 -10.33 2.17 -2.83
CA GLU A 111 -9.62 1.53 -1.70
C GLU A 111 -8.51 2.41 -1.13
N THR A 112 -7.97 3.40 -1.87
CA THR A 112 -7.02 4.36 -1.28
C THR A 112 -7.67 5.38 -0.34
N PHE A 113 -9.00 5.51 -0.36
CA PHE A 113 -9.78 6.45 0.47
C PHE A 113 -10.36 5.82 1.74
N ILE A 114 -9.95 4.60 2.08
CA ILE A 114 -10.34 3.99 3.36
C ILE A 114 -9.40 4.45 4.47
N MET A 115 -9.93 4.60 5.67
CA MET A 115 -9.26 5.33 6.75
C MET A 115 -8.03 4.63 7.33
N SER A 116 -7.91 3.31 7.25
CA SER A 116 -6.71 2.58 7.65
C SER A 116 -5.46 2.93 6.81
N ASN A 117 -5.67 3.47 5.60
CA ASN A 117 -4.64 3.99 4.71
C ASN A 117 -4.33 5.48 4.94
N ILE A 118 -5.01 6.12 5.89
CA ILE A 118 -4.94 7.57 6.14
C ILE A 118 -4.24 7.85 7.45
N THR A 119 -3.38 8.86 7.45
CA THR A 119 -2.68 9.35 8.64
C THR A 119 -2.87 10.87 8.79
N PRO A 120 -3.00 11.41 10.03
CA PRO A 120 -2.97 12.84 10.28
C PRO A 120 -1.65 13.43 9.83
N MET A 121 -1.71 14.29 8.81
CA MET A 121 -0.54 14.85 8.18
C MET A 121 -0.60 16.38 8.21
N LYS A 122 0.51 17.06 8.51
CA LYS A 122 0.57 18.52 8.42
C LYS A 122 0.36 18.96 6.97
N HIS A 123 -0.43 20.00 6.77
CA HIS A 123 -0.83 20.47 5.44
C HIS A 123 0.37 20.68 4.49
N ASP A 124 1.37 21.45 4.94
CA ASP A 124 2.56 21.75 4.14
C ASP A 124 3.34 20.49 3.74
N PHE A 125 3.36 19.46 4.59
CA PHE A 125 3.99 18.19 4.28
C PHE A 125 3.14 17.36 3.30
N ASN A 126 1.81 17.32 3.53
CA ASN A 126 0.86 16.58 2.70
C ASN A 126 0.78 17.12 1.28
N ASP A 127 0.72 18.43 1.10
CA ASP A 127 0.62 19.08 -0.22
C ASP A 127 1.99 19.25 -0.89
N GLY A 128 3.04 19.43 -0.08
CA GLY A 128 4.43 19.59 -0.52
C GLY A 128 5.16 18.28 -0.77
N ASP A 129 6.08 17.91 0.12
CA ASP A 129 7.02 16.78 -0.09
C ASP A 129 6.33 15.42 -0.27
N TRP A 130 5.15 15.24 0.34
CA TRP A 130 4.43 13.99 0.32
C TRP A 130 3.49 13.85 -0.88
N GLY A 131 2.66 14.86 -1.17
CA GLY A 131 1.69 14.85 -2.27
C GLY A 131 2.24 15.37 -3.59
N GLY A 132 3.22 16.27 -3.53
CA GLY A 132 3.87 16.89 -4.66
C GLY A 132 4.80 15.93 -5.39
N GLY A 133 4.68 15.89 -6.71
CA GLY A 133 5.44 15.00 -7.60
C GLY A 133 6.97 15.09 -7.50
N HIS A 134 7.50 16.13 -6.83
CA HIS A 134 8.92 16.42 -6.68
C HIS A 134 9.68 15.26 -6.00
N ASN A 135 9.01 14.50 -5.12
CA ASN A 135 9.60 13.39 -4.38
C ASN A 135 8.95 12.03 -4.64
N ARG A 136 8.26 11.83 -5.78
CA ARG A 136 7.75 10.48 -6.19
C ARG A 136 8.86 9.42 -6.23
N HIS A 137 10.12 9.83 -6.46
CA HIS A 137 11.29 8.95 -6.40
C HIS A 137 11.68 8.54 -4.97
N TYR A 138 11.36 9.35 -3.96
CA TYR A 138 11.62 9.03 -2.54
C TYR A 138 10.49 8.20 -1.92
N GLN A 139 9.26 8.28 -2.44
CA GLN A 139 8.15 7.40 -2.04
C GLN A 139 8.41 5.91 -2.37
N GLN A 140 9.35 5.64 -3.27
CA GLN A 140 9.83 4.30 -3.63
C GLN A 140 11.07 3.88 -2.82
N LYS A 141 11.59 4.75 -1.94
CA LYS A 141 12.68 4.39 -1.03
C LYS A 141 12.07 4.14 0.35
N PRO A 142 12.16 2.91 0.90
CA PRO A 142 11.69 2.66 2.26
C PRO A 142 12.41 3.62 3.23
N ILE A 143 11.67 4.18 4.20
CA ILE A 143 12.21 5.02 5.29
C ILE A 143 13.05 4.19 6.29
N TYR A 144 13.42 2.96 5.92
CA TYR A 144 14.53 2.23 6.50
C TYR A 144 15.68 2.16 5.48
N TRP A 145 16.86 2.55 5.95
CA TRP A 145 18.20 2.53 5.30
C TRP A 145 18.46 1.33 4.34
N PRO A 146 19.44 1.43 3.43
CA PRO A 146 19.32 1.08 2.01
C PRO A 146 19.20 -0.43 1.77
N CYS A 147 18.04 -0.90 1.31
CA CYS A 147 17.99 -2.15 0.56
C CYS A 147 18.02 -1.81 -0.93
N THR A 148 19.21 -1.90 -1.54
CA THR A 148 19.48 -1.51 -2.94
C THR A 148 18.93 -2.53 -3.97
N ILE A 149 18.11 -3.50 -3.56
CA ILE A 149 17.55 -4.49 -4.49
C ILE A 149 16.09 -4.75 -4.12
N CYS A 150 15.20 -3.86 -4.56
CA CYS A 150 13.79 -4.20 -4.70
C CYS A 150 13.40 -3.91 -6.16
N PRO A 151 12.71 -4.83 -6.86
CA PRO A 151 12.24 -4.55 -8.21
C PRO A 151 11.37 -3.29 -8.17
N ARG A 152 11.60 -2.38 -9.13
CA ARG A 152 11.03 -1.01 -9.30
C ARG A 152 9.49 -0.83 -9.17
N HIS A 153 8.76 -1.85 -8.72
CA HIS A 153 7.30 -1.89 -8.70
C HIS A 153 6.72 -2.00 -7.27
N PHE A 154 7.52 -2.24 -6.24
CA PHE A 154 7.04 -2.41 -4.87
C PHE A 154 7.49 -1.26 -3.97
N ALA A 155 6.54 -0.63 -3.28
CA ALA A 155 6.80 0.48 -2.36
C ALA A 155 6.29 0.14 -0.96
N VAL A 156 7.09 0.47 0.04
CA VAL A 156 6.71 0.40 1.46
C VAL A 156 6.86 1.80 2.04
N LYS A 157 5.77 2.33 2.56
CA LYS A 157 5.76 3.57 3.35
C LYS A 157 5.50 3.22 4.80
N SER A 158 6.36 3.72 5.69
CA SER A 158 6.17 3.62 7.13
C SER A 158 6.10 5.03 7.69
N TYR A 159 5.11 5.26 8.56
CA TYR A 159 4.96 6.50 9.29
C TYR A 159 5.29 6.21 10.75
N ARG A 160 6.23 6.97 11.32
CA ARG A 160 6.48 6.96 12.75
C ARG A 160 6.18 8.36 13.25
N SER A 161 5.11 8.53 14.01
CA SER A 161 4.89 9.82 14.66
C SER A 161 6.06 10.07 15.63
N SER A 162 6.69 11.22 15.49
CA SER A 162 7.61 11.73 16.50
C SER A 162 6.74 12.44 17.52
N LEU A 163 6.43 11.74 18.61
CA LEU A 163 5.98 12.38 19.85
C LEU A 163 7.16 13.14 20.48
#